data_AF-X0U5T2-F1
#
_entry.id   AF-X0U5T2-F1
#
_cell.length_a   1.000
_cell.length_b   1.000
_cell.length_c   1.000
_cell.angle_alpha   90.00
_cell.angle_beta   90.00
_cell.angle_gamma   90.00
#
_symmetry.space_group_name_H-M   'P 1'
#
loop_
_entity.id
_entity.type
_entity.pdbx_description
1 polymer ?
#
loop_
_entity_poly.entity_id
_entity_poly.type
_entity_poly.pdbx_seq_one_letter_code
_entity_poly.pdbx_strand_id
1 'polypeptide(L)'
;MGEIVKAHPRFPDLSFEECLKAWETLIPAARKNREINPFMATMGQYTQKFIKFFFREPGAVIRTMNEEFITNERFREHMYDVTFLRTDRLKMGLWRFLDRIGYRKRDISFLLLRGKVQPPGAARKRGDRWRKFYTPEVKAYVRQRERMLFKLFPEFDV
;
A
#
# COMPACT_ATOMS: atom_id res chain seq x y z
N MET A 1 -21.14 12.25 4.02
CA MET A 1 -20.69 13.62 3.64
C MET A 1 -20.67 14.58 4.84
N GLY A 2 -21.70 14.64 5.69
CA GLY A 2 -21.74 15.59 6.82
C GLY A 2 -20.59 15.49 7.83
N GLU A 3 -20.12 14.29 8.18
CA GLU A 3 -18.97 14.13 9.10
C GLU A 3 -17.64 14.57 8.46
N ILE A 4 -17.50 14.42 7.15
CA ILE A 4 -16.29 14.81 6.39
C ILE A 4 -16.14 16.33 6.38
N VAL A 5 -17.23 17.04 6.06
CA VAL A 5 -17.26 18.51 6.02
C VAL A 5 -17.05 19.09 7.42
N LYS A 6 -17.56 18.45 8.47
CA LYS A 6 -17.29 18.86 9.87
C LYS A 6 -15.82 18.72 10.25
N ALA A 7 -15.16 17.63 9.86
CA ALA A 7 -13.74 17.40 10.16
C ALA A 7 -12.79 18.17 9.21
N HIS A 8 -13.26 18.51 8.01
CA HIS A 8 -12.50 19.18 6.97
C HIS A 8 -13.35 20.30 6.33
N PRO A 9 -13.40 21.48 6.95
CA PRO A 9 -14.28 22.59 6.52
C PRO A 9 -14.04 23.08 5.10
N ARG A 10 -12.83 22.86 4.56
CA ARG A 10 -12.46 23.26 3.21
C ARG A 10 -12.89 22.24 2.14
N PHE A 11 -13.51 21.13 2.50
CA PHE A 11 -13.94 20.12 1.52
C PHE A 11 -14.95 20.73 0.52
N PRO A 12 -14.81 20.49 -0.80
CA PRO A 12 -13.88 19.56 -1.46
C PRO A 12 -12.48 20.11 -1.77
N ASP A 13 -12.20 21.37 -1.51
CA ASP A 13 -10.95 22.09 -1.82
C ASP A 13 -9.83 21.82 -0.81
N LEU A 14 -9.50 20.55 -0.62
CA LEU A 14 -8.43 20.10 0.26
C LEU A 14 -7.05 20.18 -0.40
N SER A 15 -6.03 20.52 0.38
CA SER A 15 -4.63 20.31 0.00
C SER A 15 -4.33 18.81 -0.09
N PHE A 16 -3.20 18.43 -0.71
CA PHE A 16 -2.80 17.03 -0.76
C PHE A 16 -2.64 16.43 0.65
N GLU A 17 -2.03 17.16 1.58
CA GLU A 17 -1.84 16.73 2.96
C GLU A 17 -3.18 16.58 3.69
N GLU A 18 -4.09 17.54 3.55
CA GLU A 18 -5.42 17.45 4.15
C GLU A 18 -6.22 16.29 3.57
N CYS A 19 -6.13 16.06 2.26
CA CYS A 19 -6.76 14.92 1.61
C CYS A 19 -6.21 13.61 2.15
N LEU A 20 -4.89 13.52 2.34
CA LEU A 20 -4.23 12.34 2.90
C LEU A 20 -4.68 12.07 4.35
N LYS A 21 -4.74 13.11 5.20
CA LYS A 21 -5.23 13.01 6.58
C LYS A 21 -6.72 12.68 6.64
N ALA A 22 -7.53 13.27 5.77
CA ALA A 22 -8.96 12.94 5.66
C ALA A 22 -9.13 11.48 5.27
N TRP A 23 -8.40 11.00 4.27
CA TRP A 23 -8.51 9.64 3.77
C TRP A 23 -8.25 8.57 4.86
N GLU A 24 -7.46 8.88 5.89
CA GLU A 24 -7.25 8.01 7.07
C GLU A 24 -8.47 7.89 8.00
N THR A 25 -9.39 8.86 8.00
CA THR A 25 -10.58 8.87 8.86
C THR A 25 -11.84 8.41 8.13
N LEU A 26 -11.85 8.46 6.80
CA LEU A 26 -13.02 8.17 5.97
C LEU A 26 -13.31 6.69 5.75
N ILE A 27 -12.40 5.79 6.14
CA ILE A 27 -12.54 4.37 5.85
C ILE A 27 -13.18 3.66 7.06
N PRO A 28 -14.39 3.10 6.94
CA PRO A 28 -15.08 2.46 8.07
C PRO A 28 -14.27 1.32 8.71
N ALA A 29 -13.51 0.58 7.91
CA ALA A 29 -12.63 -0.47 8.41
C ALA A 29 -11.55 0.07 9.35
N ALA A 30 -11.01 1.27 9.10
CA ALA A 30 -10.00 1.88 9.95
C ALA A 30 -10.58 2.25 11.33
N ARG A 31 -11.83 2.74 11.36
CA ARG A 31 -12.54 3.00 12.62
C ARG A 31 -12.76 1.71 13.41
N LYS A 32 -13.33 0.68 12.77
CA LYS A 32 -13.57 -0.63 13.42
C LYS A 32 -12.28 -1.25 13.98
N ASN A 33 -11.17 -1.18 13.24
CA ASN A 33 -9.91 -1.73 13.69
C ASN A 33 -9.34 -0.99 14.93
N ARG A 34 -9.59 0.32 15.06
CA ARG A 34 -9.23 1.09 16.27
C ARG A 34 -10.03 0.67 17.49
N GLU A 35 -11.31 0.34 17.31
CA GLU A 35 -12.17 -0.18 18.37
C GLU A 35 -11.68 -1.57 18.85
N ILE A 36 -11.17 -2.39 17.93
CA ILE A 36 -10.60 -3.71 18.26
C ILE A 36 -9.24 -3.59 18.95
N ASN A 37 -8.38 -2.71 18.45
CA ASN A 37 -7.06 -2.46 19.00
C ASN A 37 -6.69 -0.97 18.85
N PRO A 38 -6.59 -0.20 19.95
CA PRO A 38 -6.25 1.23 19.90
C PRO A 38 -4.96 1.54 19.16
N PHE A 39 -3.97 0.62 19.14
CA PHE A 39 -2.72 0.81 18.40
C PHE A 39 -2.94 0.98 16.89
N MET A 40 -4.02 0.45 16.34
CA MET A 40 -4.39 0.65 14.93
C MET A 40 -4.66 2.11 14.59
N ALA A 41 -4.89 2.96 15.59
CA ALA A 41 -4.97 4.41 15.38
C ALA A 41 -3.66 5.00 14.89
N THR A 42 -2.52 4.30 15.05
CA THR A 42 -1.19 4.67 14.54
C THR A 42 -0.88 4.10 13.16
N MET A 43 -1.69 3.18 12.65
CA MET A 43 -1.47 2.48 11.39
C MET A 43 -2.26 3.10 10.25
N GLY A 44 -1.57 3.35 9.15
CA GLY A 44 -2.12 3.90 7.91
C GLY A 44 -3.10 2.96 7.23
N GLN A 45 -4.04 3.53 6.48
CA GLN A 45 -5.10 2.74 5.87
C GLN A 45 -4.63 1.80 4.75
N TYR A 46 -3.46 2.04 4.13
CA TYR A 46 -2.90 1.07 3.19
C TYR A 46 -2.35 -0.16 3.90
N THR A 47 -1.65 0.00 5.04
CA THR A 47 -1.22 -1.11 5.89
C THR A 47 -2.43 -1.94 6.34
N GLN A 48 -3.50 -1.29 6.76
CA GLN A 48 -4.72 -2.00 7.19
C GLN A 48 -5.37 -2.78 6.05
N LYS A 49 -5.45 -2.20 4.85
CA LYS A 49 -5.92 -2.93 3.65
C LYS A 49 -4.99 -4.09 3.29
N PHE A 50 -3.69 -3.88 3.40
CA PHE A 50 -2.70 -4.91 3.12
C PHE A 50 -2.87 -6.11 4.05
N ILE A 51 -3.06 -5.87 5.35
CA ILE A 51 -3.38 -6.92 6.33
C ILE A 51 -4.64 -7.67 5.91
N LYS A 52 -5.71 -6.95 5.57
CA LYS A 52 -6.97 -7.55 5.13
C LYS A 52 -6.82 -8.51 3.93
N PHE A 53 -5.97 -8.17 2.96
CA PHE A 53 -5.85 -8.95 1.72
C PHE A 53 -4.82 -10.07 1.77
N PHE A 54 -3.69 -9.87 2.48
CA PHE A 54 -2.53 -10.74 2.36
C PHE A 54 -2.22 -11.55 3.63
N PHE A 55 -3.05 -11.48 4.66
CA PHE A 55 -2.87 -12.24 5.90
C PHE A 55 -3.93 -13.31 6.05
N ARG A 56 -3.54 -14.44 6.62
CA ARG A 56 -4.40 -15.61 6.84
C ARG A 56 -5.55 -15.31 7.80
N GLU A 57 -5.22 -14.65 8.91
CA GLU A 57 -6.17 -14.30 9.98
C GLU A 57 -6.07 -12.80 10.32
N PRO A 58 -6.58 -11.91 9.45
CA PRO A 58 -6.39 -10.47 9.61
C PRO A 58 -6.96 -9.96 10.95
N GLY A 59 -8.07 -10.52 11.44
CA GLY A 59 -8.64 -10.13 12.74
C GLY A 59 -7.73 -10.46 13.92
N ALA A 60 -6.99 -11.58 13.87
CA ALA A 60 -6.03 -11.94 14.92
C ALA A 60 -4.83 -10.99 14.90
N VAL A 61 -4.29 -10.72 13.71
CA VAL A 61 -3.18 -9.79 13.49
C VAL A 61 -3.52 -8.39 13.99
N ILE A 62 -4.73 -7.91 13.70
CA ILE A 62 -5.21 -6.61 14.18
C ILE A 62 -5.25 -6.56 15.71
N ARG A 63 -5.70 -7.64 16.38
CA ARG A 63 -5.74 -7.71 17.85
C ARG A 63 -4.36 -7.70 18.50
N THR A 64 -3.37 -8.34 17.88
CA THR A 64 -2.01 -8.47 18.45
C THR A 64 -1.05 -7.36 17.99
N MET A 65 -1.48 -6.48 17.08
CA MET A 65 -0.64 -5.43 16.51
C MET A 65 -0.12 -4.47 17.60
N ASN A 66 1.20 -4.32 17.67
CA ASN A 66 1.88 -3.33 18.48
C ASN A 66 3.24 -2.99 17.85
N GLU A 67 4.02 -2.10 18.48
CA GLU A 67 5.29 -1.67 17.90
C GLU A 67 6.33 -2.80 17.89
N GLU A 68 6.33 -3.67 18.90
CA GLU A 68 7.23 -4.84 18.98
C GLU A 68 6.96 -5.81 17.81
N PHE A 69 5.69 -6.08 17.52
CA PHE A 69 5.25 -6.95 16.43
C PHE A 69 5.75 -6.47 15.07
N ILE A 70 5.76 -5.15 14.85
CA ILE A 70 6.30 -4.53 13.63
C ILE A 70 7.82 -4.54 13.64
N THR A 71 8.44 -4.17 14.76
CA THR A 71 9.90 -4.04 14.89
C THR A 71 10.58 -5.37 14.63
N ASN A 72 10.06 -6.45 15.23
CA ASN A 72 10.56 -7.81 15.13
C ASN A 72 10.04 -8.55 13.88
N GLU A 73 9.31 -7.87 12.98
CA GLU A 73 8.80 -8.43 11.73
C GLU A 73 7.93 -9.70 11.86
N ARG A 74 7.34 -9.92 13.05
CA ARG A 74 6.45 -11.06 13.35
C ARG A 74 5.25 -11.14 12.41
N PHE A 75 4.85 -10.01 11.83
CA PHE A 75 3.78 -9.96 10.82
C PHE A 75 4.01 -10.91 9.63
N ARG A 76 5.26 -11.21 9.27
CA ARG A 76 5.59 -12.10 8.14
C ARG A 76 5.04 -13.52 8.36
N GLU A 77 5.05 -14.00 9.60
CA GLU A 77 4.56 -15.33 9.96
C GLU A 77 3.05 -15.47 9.74
N HIS A 78 2.31 -14.37 9.63
CA HIS A 78 0.86 -14.41 9.46
C HIS A 78 0.42 -14.20 8.00
N MET A 79 1.36 -13.89 7.10
CA MET A 79 1.09 -13.66 5.69
C MET A 79 0.81 -14.98 4.95
N TYR A 80 0.05 -14.90 3.86
CA TYR A 80 0.05 -15.95 2.84
C TYR A 80 1.41 -15.99 2.13
N ASP A 81 1.79 -17.15 1.60
CA ASP A 81 2.92 -17.26 0.69
C ASP A 81 2.55 -16.66 -0.67
N VAL A 82 2.81 -15.37 -0.84
CA VAL A 82 2.48 -14.61 -2.05
C VAL A 82 3.73 -14.00 -2.66
N THR A 83 3.84 -14.08 -3.98
CA THR A 83 4.89 -13.39 -4.73
C THR A 83 4.38 -12.04 -5.21
N PHE A 84 4.95 -10.95 -4.69
CA PHE A 84 4.61 -9.60 -5.12
C PHE A 84 5.35 -9.22 -6.40
N LEU A 85 4.59 -8.82 -7.42
CA LEU A 85 5.14 -8.30 -8.68
C LEU A 85 5.05 -6.78 -8.71
N ARG A 86 6.08 -6.14 -9.27
CA ARG A 86 6.16 -4.67 -9.36
C ARG A 86 5.78 -4.19 -10.75
N THR A 87 4.92 -3.18 -10.82
CA THR A 87 4.46 -2.60 -12.09
C THR A 87 5.59 -2.02 -12.94
N ASP A 88 6.64 -1.44 -12.32
CA ASP A 88 7.78 -0.85 -13.03
C ASP A 88 8.69 -1.90 -13.69
N ARG A 89 8.63 -3.16 -13.24
CA ARG A 89 9.41 -4.30 -13.75
C ARG A 89 8.54 -5.51 -14.08
N LEU A 90 7.25 -5.29 -14.35
CA LEU A 90 6.23 -6.34 -14.38
C LEU A 90 6.57 -7.47 -15.35
N LYS A 91 7.01 -7.13 -16.57
CA LYS A 91 7.34 -8.12 -17.61
C LYS A 91 8.42 -9.09 -17.14
N MET A 92 9.52 -8.56 -16.60
CA MET A 92 10.63 -9.36 -16.11
C MET A 92 10.26 -10.12 -14.84
N GLY A 93 9.56 -9.47 -13.90
CA GLY A 93 9.12 -10.12 -12.66
C GLY A 93 8.17 -11.29 -12.93
N LEU A 94 7.19 -11.10 -13.81
CA LEU A 94 6.24 -12.14 -14.21
C LEU A 94 6.94 -13.28 -14.95
N TRP A 95 7.84 -12.96 -15.89
CA TRP A 95 8.61 -13.99 -16.60
C TRP A 95 9.41 -14.86 -15.62
N ARG A 96 10.14 -14.26 -14.67
CA ARG A 96 10.91 -15.00 -13.65
C ARG A 96 10.02 -15.84 -12.75
N PHE A 97 8.86 -15.30 -12.37
CA PHE A 97 7.89 -16.03 -11.55
C PHE A 97 7.36 -17.27 -12.27
N LEU A 98 6.96 -17.13 -13.53
CA LEU A 98 6.42 -18.25 -14.34
C LEU A 98 7.49 -19.31 -14.64
N ASP A 99 8.73 -18.90 -14.94
CA ASP A 99 9.86 -19.83 -15.12
C ASP A 99 10.12 -20.64 -13.85
N ARG A 100 10.11 -19.98 -12.68
CA ARG A 100 10.31 -20.63 -11.37
C ARG A 100 9.24 -21.67 -11.04
N ILE A 101 7.98 -21.44 -11.43
CA ILE A 101 6.88 -22.41 -11.18
C ILE A 101 6.77 -23.48 -12.28
N GLY A 102 7.69 -23.50 -13.27
CA GLY A 102 7.82 -24.60 -14.24
C GLY A 102 7.19 -24.37 -15.61
N TYR A 103 6.81 -23.14 -15.96
CA TYR A 103 6.35 -22.87 -17.33
C TYR A 103 7.49 -23.01 -18.34
N ARG A 104 7.20 -23.62 -19.49
CA ARG A 104 8.20 -23.76 -20.56
C ARG A 104 8.59 -22.39 -21.10
N LYS A 105 9.89 -22.13 -21.23
CA LYS A 105 10.43 -20.85 -21.71
C LYS A 105 9.76 -20.37 -23.01
N ARG A 106 9.55 -21.26 -23.97
CA ARG A 106 8.89 -20.94 -25.25
C ARG A 106 7.47 -20.35 -25.08
N ASP A 107 6.74 -20.77 -24.04
CA ASP A 107 5.38 -20.34 -23.79
C ASP A 107 5.32 -18.96 -23.10
N ILE A 108 6.43 -18.52 -22.49
CA ILE A 108 6.50 -17.27 -21.71
C ILE A 108 7.42 -16.20 -22.32
N SER A 109 8.20 -16.53 -23.36
CA SER A 109 9.12 -15.60 -24.04
C SER A 109 8.42 -14.32 -24.54
N PHE A 110 7.14 -14.41 -24.94
CA PHE A 110 6.38 -13.26 -25.43
C PHE A 110 6.27 -12.12 -24.41
N LEU A 111 6.36 -12.42 -23.11
CA LEU A 111 6.29 -11.43 -22.04
C LEU A 111 7.44 -10.43 -22.12
N LEU A 112 8.62 -10.86 -22.58
CA LEU A 112 9.77 -9.97 -22.74
C LEU A 112 9.62 -9.12 -24.01
N LEU A 113 9.08 -9.72 -25.07
CA LEU A 113 8.97 -9.14 -26.41
C LEU A 113 7.83 -8.12 -26.57
N ARG A 114 6.73 -8.28 -25.82
CA ARG A 114 5.59 -7.36 -25.95
C ARG A 114 5.92 -5.94 -25.47
N GLY A 115 5.46 -4.96 -26.24
CA GLY A 115 5.44 -3.55 -25.85
C GLY A 115 4.51 -3.29 -24.66
N LYS A 116 4.68 -2.15 -24.00
CA LYS A 116 3.81 -1.72 -22.89
C LYS A 116 2.41 -1.39 -23.42
N VAL A 117 1.40 -2.11 -22.96
CA VAL A 117 -0.01 -1.79 -23.24
C VAL A 117 -0.48 -0.75 -22.22
N GLN A 118 -1.00 0.38 -22.70
CA GLN A 118 -1.63 1.40 -21.86
C GLN A 118 -3.15 1.37 -22.09
N PRO A 119 -3.97 1.51 -21.03
CA PRO A 119 -5.39 1.73 -21.21
C PRO A 119 -5.65 2.96 -22.09
N PRO A 120 -6.75 3.01 -22.86
CA PRO A 120 -7.16 4.21 -23.59
C PRO A 120 -7.19 5.43 -22.66
N GLY A 121 -6.55 6.53 -23.05
CA GLY A 121 -6.48 7.75 -22.25
C GLY A 121 -5.48 7.75 -21.07
N ALA A 122 -4.77 6.64 -20.81
CA ALA A 122 -3.85 6.51 -19.67
C ALA A 122 -2.45 7.13 -19.87
N ALA A 123 -2.37 8.25 -20.59
CA ALA A 123 -1.13 8.99 -20.70
C ALA A 123 -0.98 9.90 -19.45
N ARG A 124 -0.13 9.50 -18.49
CA ARG A 124 0.32 10.46 -17.47
C ARG A 124 1.06 11.60 -18.17
N LYS A 125 0.67 12.85 -17.86
CA LYS A 125 1.36 14.03 -18.40
C LYS A 125 2.84 13.97 -18.06
N ARG A 126 3.70 14.25 -19.05
CA ARG A 126 5.15 14.33 -18.86
C ARG A 126 5.43 15.41 -17.80
N GLY A 127 6.02 15.02 -16.66
CA GLY A 127 6.30 15.93 -15.54
C GLY A 127 5.36 15.82 -14.34
N ASP A 128 4.28 15.03 -14.42
CA ASP A 128 3.44 14.76 -13.26
C ASP A 128 4.12 13.77 -12.30
N ARG A 129 4.99 14.32 -11.45
CA ARG A 129 5.78 13.58 -10.46
C ARG A 129 5.09 13.68 -9.11
N TRP A 130 4.70 12.53 -8.56
CA TRP A 130 4.14 12.42 -7.21
C TRP A 130 4.96 13.18 -6.16
N ARG A 131 6.29 13.23 -6.33
CA ARG A 131 7.24 13.90 -5.42
C ARG A 131 6.89 15.35 -5.10
N LYS A 132 6.28 16.09 -6.04
CA LYS A 132 5.91 17.51 -5.82
C LYS A 132 4.85 17.70 -4.74
N PHE A 133 4.11 16.63 -4.41
CA PHE A 133 3.08 16.64 -3.37
C PHE A 133 3.60 16.22 -2.00
N TYR A 134 4.85 15.74 -1.90
CA TYR A 134 5.41 15.19 -0.67
C TYR A 134 6.48 16.12 -0.10
N THR A 135 6.07 17.00 0.80
CA THR A 135 7.01 17.73 1.68
C THR A 135 7.71 16.75 2.63
N PRO A 136 8.84 17.13 3.27
CA PRO A 136 9.49 16.30 4.28
C PRO A 136 8.55 15.83 5.41
N GLU A 137 7.63 16.70 5.83
CA GLU A 137 6.66 16.44 6.89
C GLU A 137 5.61 15.43 6.44
N VAL A 138 5.09 15.57 5.21
CA VAL A 138 4.16 14.59 4.62
C VAL A 138 4.84 13.24 4.46
N LYS A 139 6.11 13.20 4.04
CA LYS A 139 6.88 11.95 3.98
C LYS A 139 7.03 11.30 5.35
N ALA A 140 7.44 12.07 6.37
CA ALA A 140 7.59 11.56 7.73
C ALA A 140 6.28 11.00 8.28
N TYR A 141 5.17 11.71 8.02
CA TYR A 141 3.83 11.24 8.35
C TYR A 141 3.52 9.90 7.68
N VAL A 142 3.65 9.81 6.35
CA VAL A 142 3.33 8.57 5.61
C VAL A 142 4.24 7.42 6.04
N ARG A 143 5.54 7.67 6.24
CA ARG A 143 6.49 6.67 6.77
C ARG A 143 6.06 6.13 8.10
N GLN A 144 5.69 6.99 9.04
CA GLN A 144 5.25 6.55 10.35
C GLN A 144 3.96 5.72 10.26
N ARG A 145 2.99 6.18 9.48
CA ARG A 145 1.69 5.50 9.31
C ARG A 145 1.84 4.14 8.64
N GLU A 146 2.67 4.05 7.61
CA GLU A 146 2.83 2.88 6.75
C GLU A 146 4.14 2.11 7.02
N ARG A 147 4.74 2.30 8.21
CA ARG A 147 6.06 1.74 8.59
C ARG A 147 6.18 0.23 8.41
N MET A 148 5.09 -0.51 8.61
CA MET A 148 5.06 -1.96 8.35
C MET A 148 5.28 -2.27 6.86
N LEU A 149 4.64 -1.51 5.96
CA LEU A 149 4.81 -1.67 4.52
C LEU A 149 6.21 -1.27 4.06
N PHE A 150 6.79 -0.20 4.63
CA PHE A 150 8.16 0.19 4.32
C PHE A 150 9.20 -0.82 4.84
N LYS A 151 8.94 -1.49 5.97
CA LYS A 151 9.74 -2.66 6.39
C LYS A 151 9.61 -3.83 5.42
N LEU A 152 8.42 -4.08 4.89
CA LEU A 152 8.19 -5.17 3.95
C LEU A 152 8.78 -4.90 2.55
N PHE A 153 8.75 -3.63 2.12
CA PHE A 153 9.20 -3.18 0.80
C PHE A 153 10.14 -1.96 0.92
N PRO A 154 11.36 -2.16 1.44
CA PRO A 154 12.28 -1.06 1.75
C PRO A 154 12.69 -0.26 0.51
N GLU A 155 12.61 -0.84 -0.69
CA GLU A 155 12.92 -0.14 -1.94
C GLU A 155 12.01 1.07 -2.26
N PHE A 156 10.85 1.17 -1.60
CA PHE A 156 9.89 2.25 -1.80
C PHE A 156 10.07 3.39 -0.80
N ASP A 157 10.98 3.25 0.16
CA ASP A 157 11.32 4.33 1.07
C ASP A 157 12.32 5.30 0.42
N VAL A 158 11.79 6.28 -0.34
CA VAL A 158 12.55 7.29 -1.14
C VAL A 158 12.21 8.74 -0.81
#